data_AF-A0A327K7T8-F1
#
_entry.id   AF-A0A327K7T8-F1
#
_cell.length_a   1.000
_cell.length_b   1.000
_cell.length_c   1.000
_cell.angle_alpha   90.00
_cell.angle_beta   90.00
_cell.angle_gamma   90.00
#
_symmetry.space_group_name_H-M   'P 1'
#
loop_
_entity.id
_entity.type
_entity.pdbx_description
1 polymer ?
#
loop_
_entity_poly.entity_id
_entity_poly.type
_entity_poly.pdbx_seq_one_letter_code
_entity_poly.pdbx_strand_id
1 'polypeptide(L)'
;MPMLRPSSRVPRSRAIVIVLAAAALVTPLGAADLPGPDDIAVPAPTAPPSPGGDAAGDTAADAALAAERAAVQAFGAKTPACLAWGDGCVTCLRGEDGKVVCANPGPACLPRETACLRVRDVPPDAAPKDAAPADAPKGAAPTAPPAPAAPAKP
;
A
#
# COMPACT_ATOMS: atom_id res chain seq x y z
N MET A 1 18.46 -34.88 -34.46
CA MET A 1 19.74 -34.51 -33.81
C MET A 1 19.46 -33.45 -32.75
N PRO A 2 19.31 -33.82 -31.47
CA PRO A 2 19.08 -32.86 -30.40
C PRO A 2 20.38 -32.16 -30.02
N MET A 3 20.40 -30.83 -30.16
CA MET A 3 21.50 -29.95 -29.74
C MET A 3 21.43 -29.77 -28.21
N LEU A 4 22.43 -30.29 -27.49
CA LEU A 4 22.61 -30.03 -26.06
C LEU A 4 22.94 -28.55 -25.83
N ARG A 5 22.10 -27.84 -25.08
CA ARG A 5 22.42 -26.49 -24.59
C ARG A 5 23.21 -26.58 -23.26
N PRO A 6 24.38 -25.91 -23.15
CA PRO A 6 25.19 -25.94 -21.93
C PRO A 6 24.53 -25.13 -20.79
N SER A 7 24.24 -25.83 -19.70
CA SER A 7 23.86 -25.25 -18.40
C SER A 7 25.03 -24.52 -17.78
N SER A 8 24.99 -23.19 -17.79
CA SER A 8 25.94 -22.36 -17.04
C SER A 8 25.36 -22.05 -15.67
N ARG A 9 25.69 -22.88 -14.66
CA ARG A 9 25.49 -22.55 -13.24
C ARG A 9 26.57 -21.55 -12.82
N VAL A 10 26.18 -20.37 -12.39
CA VAL A 10 27.08 -19.44 -11.68
C VAL A 10 26.64 -19.37 -10.22
N PRO A 11 27.34 -20.02 -9.28
CA PRO A 11 27.17 -19.75 -7.86
C PRO A 11 28.12 -18.62 -7.48
N ARG A 12 27.60 -17.43 -7.18
CA ARG A 12 28.38 -16.41 -6.46
C ARG A 12 27.58 -15.86 -5.30
N SER A 13 27.45 -16.74 -4.30
CA SER A 13 27.37 -16.36 -2.90
C SER A 13 28.52 -15.41 -2.58
N ARG A 14 28.25 -14.10 -2.60
CA ARG A 14 29.07 -13.14 -1.89
C ARG A 14 28.38 -12.88 -0.56
N ALA A 15 28.86 -13.60 0.44
CA ALA A 15 28.70 -13.26 1.83
C ALA A 15 29.09 -11.79 2.02
N ILE A 16 28.11 -10.94 2.26
CA ILE A 16 28.35 -9.58 2.71
C ILE A 16 28.52 -9.67 4.23
N VAL A 17 29.78 -9.81 4.64
CA VAL A 17 30.21 -9.57 6.03
C VAL A 17 30.12 -8.07 6.25
N ILE A 18 28.99 -7.58 6.79
CA ILE A 18 28.89 -6.20 7.27
C ILE A 18 29.59 -6.15 8.62
N VAL A 19 30.82 -5.67 8.61
CA VAL A 19 31.59 -5.30 9.80
C VAL A 19 30.84 -4.19 10.53
N LEU A 20 30.28 -4.53 11.70
CA LEU A 20 29.83 -3.54 12.68
C LEU A 20 31.06 -2.78 13.18
N ALA A 21 31.31 -1.60 12.62
CA ALA A 21 32.18 -0.61 13.22
C ALA A 21 31.34 0.22 14.20
N ALA A 22 31.38 -0.19 15.46
CA ALA A 22 30.96 0.63 16.58
C ALA A 22 31.92 1.83 16.71
N ALA A 23 31.51 2.99 16.23
CA ALA A 23 32.14 4.26 16.56
C ALA A 23 31.16 5.06 17.41
N ALA A 24 31.27 4.87 18.72
CA ALA A 24 30.70 5.76 19.71
C ALA A 24 31.42 7.11 19.63
N LEU A 25 30.83 8.08 18.96
CA LEU A 25 31.16 9.49 19.15
C LEU A 25 30.08 10.10 20.05
N VAL A 26 30.38 10.09 21.34
CA VAL A 26 29.71 10.89 22.36
C VAL A 26 30.11 12.34 22.10
N THR A 27 29.21 13.13 21.50
CA THR A 27 29.30 14.59 21.49
C THR A 27 28.59 15.14 22.72
N PRO A 28 29.24 16.02 23.50
CA PRO A 28 28.62 16.65 24.66
C PRO A 28 27.56 17.67 24.23
N LEU A 29 26.49 17.67 25.02
CA LEU A 29 25.35 18.57 24.96
C LEU A 29 25.79 20.04 24.89
N GLY A 30 25.56 20.67 23.75
CA GLY A 30 25.35 22.11 23.69
C GLY A 30 23.92 22.39 24.15
N ALA A 31 23.76 22.77 25.42
CA ALA A 31 22.54 23.39 25.91
C ALA A 31 22.42 24.78 25.30
N ALA A 32 21.85 24.86 24.09
CA ALA A 32 21.22 26.07 23.65
C ALA A 32 19.94 26.21 24.47
N ASP A 33 19.84 27.33 25.18
CA ASP A 33 18.64 27.83 25.86
C ASP A 33 17.53 27.96 24.81
N LEU A 34 16.78 26.86 24.61
CA LEU A 34 15.60 26.84 23.80
C LEU A 34 14.45 27.34 24.68
N PRO A 35 13.66 28.33 24.23
CA PRO A 35 12.46 28.73 24.94
C PRO A 35 11.63 27.49 25.26
N GLY A 36 11.20 27.36 26.52
CA GLY A 36 10.48 26.20 27.01
C GLY A 36 9.22 25.93 26.17
N PRO A 37 8.78 24.66 26.08
CA PRO A 37 7.59 24.27 25.32
C PRO A 37 6.28 24.92 25.79
N ASP A 38 6.31 25.72 26.85
CA ASP A 38 5.15 26.36 27.47
C ASP A 38 4.85 27.78 26.96
N ASP A 39 5.72 28.41 26.16
CA ASP A 39 5.51 29.79 25.66
C ASP A 39 4.93 29.88 24.23
N ILE A 40 4.70 28.74 23.56
CA ILE A 40 3.87 28.73 22.35
C ILE A 40 2.42 28.76 22.82
N ALA A 41 1.94 29.96 23.14
CA ALA A 41 0.53 30.26 23.12
C ALA A 41 0.04 30.05 21.67
N VAL A 42 -0.23 28.79 21.31
CA VAL A 42 -1.01 28.44 20.14
C VAL A 42 -2.36 29.10 20.41
N PRO A 43 -2.77 30.14 19.66
CA PRO A 43 -4.13 30.60 19.76
C PRO A 43 -4.99 29.39 19.44
N ALA A 44 -5.74 28.91 20.43
CA ALA A 44 -6.74 27.90 20.22
C ALA A 44 -7.56 28.40 19.02
N PRO A 45 -7.64 27.65 17.90
CA PRO A 45 -8.56 28.01 16.87
C PRO A 45 -9.95 27.85 17.48
N THR A 46 -10.48 28.94 18.04
CA THR A 46 -11.89 29.11 18.37
C THR A 46 -12.63 29.25 17.04
N ALA A 47 -12.54 28.22 16.21
CA ALA A 47 -13.52 28.02 15.17
C ALA A 47 -14.81 27.69 15.91
N PRO A 48 -15.89 28.47 15.72
CA PRO A 48 -17.19 28.09 16.27
C PRO A 48 -17.53 26.68 15.76
N PRO A 49 -18.11 25.80 16.59
CA PRO A 49 -18.70 24.57 16.07
C PRO A 49 -19.83 25.03 15.16
N SER A 50 -19.62 25.04 13.84
CA SER A 50 -20.69 25.24 12.87
C SER A 50 -21.67 24.08 13.03
N PRO A 51 -22.86 24.29 13.64
CA PRO A 51 -23.84 23.24 13.81
C PRO A 51 -24.86 23.40 12.69
N GLY A 52 -24.78 22.53 11.69
CA GLY A 52 -25.84 22.42 10.68
C GLY A 52 -25.47 22.99 9.33
N GLY A 53 -25.28 22.07 8.40
CA GLY A 53 -25.14 22.32 6.97
C GLY A 53 -24.99 20.98 6.27
N ASP A 54 -26.13 20.31 6.06
CA ASP A 54 -26.34 19.27 5.03
C ASP A 54 -25.44 18.02 5.06
N ALA A 55 -25.57 17.22 6.13
CA ALA A 55 -24.94 15.89 6.32
C ALA A 55 -25.33 14.80 5.27
N ALA A 56 -26.05 15.14 4.21
CA ALA A 56 -26.47 14.20 3.17
C ALA A 56 -25.47 14.10 2.00
N GLY A 57 -24.58 15.09 1.83
CA GLY A 57 -23.63 15.15 0.70
C GLY A 57 -22.32 14.35 0.91
N ASP A 58 -21.74 14.42 2.11
CA ASP A 58 -20.43 13.83 2.40
C ASP A 58 -20.45 12.30 2.43
N THR A 59 -21.59 11.68 2.73
CA THR A 59 -21.70 10.22 2.86
C THR A 59 -21.46 9.51 1.51
N ALA A 60 -21.88 10.12 0.40
CA ALA A 60 -21.70 9.52 -0.92
C ALA A 60 -20.24 9.56 -1.38
N ALA A 61 -19.54 10.66 -1.13
CA ALA A 61 -18.13 10.81 -1.46
C ALA A 61 -17.25 9.88 -0.60
N ASP A 62 -17.54 9.77 0.70
CA ASP A 62 -16.82 8.86 1.60
C ASP A 62 -17.05 7.38 1.24
N ALA A 63 -18.29 7.01 0.90
CA ALA A 63 -18.62 5.67 0.42
C ALA A 63 -17.90 5.32 -0.90
N ALA A 64 -17.79 6.26 -1.83
CA ALA A 64 -17.04 6.05 -3.07
C ALA A 64 -15.55 5.81 -2.78
N LEU A 65 -14.94 6.62 -1.91
CA LEU A 65 -13.54 6.45 -1.49
C LEU A 65 -13.30 5.12 -0.77
N ALA A 66 -14.25 4.70 0.07
CA ALA A 66 -14.20 3.40 0.75
C ALA A 66 -14.27 2.24 -0.25
N ALA A 67 -15.12 2.33 -1.28
CA ALA A 67 -15.22 1.34 -2.34
C ALA A 67 -13.93 1.26 -3.16
N GLU A 68 -13.30 2.38 -3.48
CA GLU A 68 -12.00 2.43 -4.16
C GLU A 68 -10.90 1.78 -3.33
N ARG A 69 -10.80 2.09 -2.03
CA ARG A 69 -9.86 1.40 -1.13
C ARG A 69 -10.10 -0.11 -1.09
N ALA A 70 -11.36 -0.54 -1.06
CA ALA A 70 -11.70 -1.95 -1.07
C ALA A 70 -11.25 -2.63 -2.38
N ALA A 71 -11.39 -1.95 -3.52
CA ALA A 71 -10.92 -2.45 -4.82
C ALA A 71 -9.39 -2.63 -4.84
N VAL A 72 -8.63 -1.64 -4.35
CA VAL A 72 -7.16 -1.73 -4.25
C VAL A 72 -6.73 -2.87 -3.32
N GLN A 73 -7.39 -3.06 -2.17
CA GLN A 73 -7.08 -4.17 -1.28
C GLN A 73 -7.39 -5.53 -1.90
N ALA A 74 -8.52 -5.65 -2.61
CA ALA A 74 -8.92 -6.88 -3.29
C ALA A 74 -7.95 -7.26 -4.42
N PHE A 75 -7.32 -6.29 -5.08
CA PHE A 75 -6.28 -6.56 -6.08
C PHE A 75 -5.10 -7.35 -5.48
N GLY A 76 -4.57 -6.88 -4.35
CA GLY A 76 -3.46 -7.55 -3.67
C GLY A 76 -3.78 -8.98 -3.21
N ALA A 77 -5.04 -9.25 -2.84
CA ALA A 77 -5.49 -10.59 -2.48
C ALA A 77 -5.56 -11.54 -3.69
N LYS A 78 -5.97 -11.02 -4.86
CA LYS A 78 -6.05 -11.80 -6.11
C LYS A 78 -4.68 -12.02 -6.77
N THR A 79 -3.69 -11.17 -6.47
CA THR A 79 -2.36 -11.24 -7.08
C THR A 79 -1.27 -11.38 -6.01
N PRO A 80 -1.13 -12.55 -5.38
CA PRO A 80 -0.16 -12.75 -4.28
C PRO A 80 1.30 -12.61 -4.71
N ALA A 81 1.59 -12.75 -6.01
CA ALA A 81 2.91 -12.48 -6.58
C ALA A 81 3.26 -10.99 -6.58
N CYS A 82 2.28 -10.09 -6.49
CA CYS A 82 2.52 -8.66 -6.46
C CYS A 82 2.88 -8.20 -5.04
N LEU A 83 4.09 -7.66 -4.87
CA LEU A 83 4.59 -7.13 -3.60
C LEU A 83 4.24 -5.66 -3.38
N ALA A 84 4.04 -4.89 -4.45
CA ALA A 84 3.59 -3.50 -4.36
C ALA A 84 2.56 -3.23 -5.47
N TRP A 85 1.43 -2.63 -5.13
CA TRP A 85 0.39 -2.27 -6.09
C TRP A 85 -0.30 -0.97 -5.67
N GLY A 86 -1.01 -0.34 -6.59
CA GLY A 86 -1.74 0.87 -6.30
C GLY A 86 -2.43 1.46 -7.52
N ASP A 87 -3.25 2.47 -7.27
CA ASP A 87 -3.98 3.26 -8.27
C ASP A 87 -3.38 4.68 -8.43
N GLY A 88 -2.21 4.92 -7.85
CA GLY A 88 -1.57 6.24 -7.78
C GLY A 88 -1.97 7.08 -6.56
N CYS A 89 -3.11 6.80 -5.93
CA CYS A 89 -3.60 7.48 -4.72
C CYS A 89 -3.54 6.63 -3.47
N VAL A 90 -3.56 5.32 -3.63
CA VAL A 90 -3.29 4.36 -2.59
C VAL A 90 -2.22 3.44 -3.11
N THR A 91 -1.11 3.37 -2.39
CA THR A 91 -0.04 2.41 -2.66
C THR A 91 0.02 1.44 -1.52
N CYS A 92 -0.17 0.16 -1.81
CA CYS A 92 -0.07 -0.92 -0.86
C CYS A 92 1.21 -1.72 -1.09
N LEU A 93 1.87 -2.08 0.01
CA LEU A 93 3.06 -2.90 0.04
C LEU A 93 2.78 -4.14 0.89
N ARG A 94 3.10 -5.32 0.35
CA ARG A 94 3.09 -6.58 1.08
C ARG A 94 4.49 -6.85 1.65
N GLY A 95 4.57 -6.93 2.97
CA GLY A 95 5.76 -7.33 3.70
C GLY A 95 6.08 -8.82 3.53
N GLU A 96 7.28 -9.22 3.93
CA GLU A 96 7.71 -10.63 3.88
C GLU A 96 6.88 -11.53 4.80
N ASP A 97 6.32 -10.96 5.87
CA ASP A 97 5.38 -11.59 6.79
C ASP A 97 3.94 -11.70 6.23
N GLY A 98 3.74 -11.23 5.00
CA GLY A 98 2.45 -11.28 4.30
C GLY A 98 1.48 -10.16 4.67
N LYS A 99 1.80 -9.34 5.69
CA LYS A 99 1.00 -8.15 6.05
C LYS A 99 1.04 -7.10 4.95
N VAL A 100 -0.08 -6.42 4.79
CA VAL A 100 -0.24 -5.35 3.80
C VAL A 100 -0.30 -4.02 4.51
N VAL A 101 0.55 -3.08 4.10
CA VAL A 101 0.57 -1.70 4.58
C VAL A 101 0.25 -0.79 3.40
N CYS A 102 -0.77 0.04 3.52
CA CYS A 102 -1.17 0.97 2.47
C CYS A 102 -0.93 2.41 2.91
N ALA A 103 -0.38 3.22 2.01
CA ALA A 103 -0.20 4.66 2.18
C ALA A 103 -1.08 5.42 1.18
N ASN A 104 -1.60 6.58 1.62
CA ASN A 104 -2.33 7.52 0.78
C ASN A 104 -1.57 8.86 0.79
N PRO A 105 -1.08 9.37 -0.37
CA PRO A 105 -0.33 10.62 -0.42
C PRO A 105 -1.17 11.88 -0.14
N GLY A 106 -2.51 11.78 -0.08
CA GLY A 106 -3.39 12.87 0.35
C GLY A 106 -4.66 13.01 -0.51
N PRO A 107 -5.55 13.95 -0.13
CA PRO A 107 -6.87 14.13 -0.75
C PRO A 107 -6.82 14.71 -2.18
N ALA A 108 -5.67 15.22 -2.63
CA ALA A 108 -5.52 15.83 -3.95
C ALA A 108 -5.29 14.82 -5.09
N CYS A 109 -5.15 13.54 -4.76
CA CYS A 109 -4.88 12.52 -5.77
C CYS A 109 -6.18 12.05 -6.45
N LEU A 110 -6.12 11.91 -7.78
CA LEU A 110 -7.19 11.32 -8.59
C LEU A 110 -6.89 9.84 -8.87
N PRO A 111 -7.74 8.90 -8.41
CA PRO A 111 -7.53 7.46 -8.59
C PRO A 111 -7.39 7.07 -10.06
N ARG A 112 -6.52 6.09 -10.33
CA ARG A 112 -6.35 5.46 -11.64
C ARG A 112 -6.69 3.98 -11.59
N GLU A 113 -6.48 3.27 -12.70
CA GLU A 113 -6.59 1.82 -12.70
C GLU A 113 -5.53 1.20 -11.78
N THR A 114 -5.93 0.28 -10.91
CA THR A 114 -5.01 -0.39 -9.99
C THR A 114 -4.04 -1.26 -10.77
N ALA A 115 -2.74 -1.03 -10.58
CA ALA A 115 -1.69 -1.77 -11.25
C ALA A 115 -0.71 -2.38 -10.25
N CYS A 116 -0.08 -3.50 -10.65
CA CYS A 116 1.05 -4.03 -9.93
C CYS A 116 2.30 -3.18 -10.24
N LEU A 117 2.91 -2.62 -9.21
CA LEU A 117 4.11 -1.79 -9.30
C LEU A 117 5.39 -2.61 -9.10
N ARG A 118 5.31 -3.68 -8.30
CA ARG A 118 6.44 -4.59 -8.04
C ARG A 118 5.97 -6.03 -7.91
N VAL A 119 6.51 -6.91 -8.74
CA VAL A 119 6.29 -8.36 -8.64
C VAL A 119 7.40 -8.98 -7.78
N ARG A 120 7.10 -10.06 -7.07
CA ARG A 120 8.10 -10.87 -6.39
C ARG A 120 8.95 -11.56 -7.45
N ASP A 121 10.26 -11.36 -7.40
CA ASP A 121 11.23 -12.13 -8.18
C ASP A 121 11.32 -13.55 -7.59
N VAL A 122 10.30 -14.37 -7.81
CA VAL A 122 10.39 -15.81 -7.56
C VAL A 122 11.03 -16.43 -8.81
N PRO A 123 12.18 -17.10 -8.68
CA PRO A 123 12.73 -17.87 -9.79
C PRO A 123 11.67 -18.86 -10.29
N PRO A 124 11.42 -18.94 -11.61
CA PRO A 124 10.33 -19.74 -12.18
C PRO A 124 10.39 -21.23 -11.79
N ASP A 125 11.55 -21.73 -11.37
CA ASP A 125 11.77 -23.11 -10.94
C ASP A 125 11.37 -23.40 -9.48
N ALA A 126 11.04 -22.38 -8.67
CA ALA A 126 10.62 -22.52 -7.28
C ALA A 126 9.09 -22.55 -7.08
N ALA A 127 8.31 -22.40 -8.16
CA ALA A 127 6.87 -22.65 -8.10
C ALA A 127 6.65 -24.11 -7.66
N PRO A 128 5.95 -24.35 -6.54
CA PRO A 128 5.74 -25.72 -6.08
C PRO A 128 4.96 -26.46 -7.17
N LYS A 129 5.59 -27.45 -7.80
CA LYS A 129 4.95 -28.33 -8.80
C LYS A 129 3.73 -29.05 -8.23
N ASP A 130 3.63 -29.12 -6.92
CA ASP A 130 2.56 -29.78 -6.16
C ASP A 130 1.61 -28.78 -5.47
N ALA A 131 1.76 -27.47 -5.70
CA ALA A 131 0.70 -26.52 -5.39
C ALA A 131 -0.42 -26.81 -6.39
N ALA A 132 -1.30 -27.75 -6.00
CA ALA A 132 -2.60 -27.93 -6.61
C ALA A 132 -3.17 -26.53 -6.87
N PRO A 133 -3.68 -26.25 -8.09
CA PRO A 133 -4.24 -24.95 -8.42
C PRO A 133 -5.20 -24.62 -7.31
N ALA A 134 -4.82 -23.65 -6.46
CA ALA A 134 -5.72 -23.12 -5.45
C ALA A 134 -6.94 -22.72 -6.24
N ASP A 135 -8.06 -23.42 -6.01
CA ASP A 135 -9.33 -23.25 -6.69
C ASP A 135 -9.55 -21.77 -6.92
N ALA A 136 -9.16 -21.30 -8.10
CA ALA A 136 -9.46 -19.96 -8.54
C ALA A 136 -10.98 -19.97 -8.54
N PRO A 137 -11.67 -19.14 -7.73
CA PRO A 137 -13.11 -19.20 -7.64
C PRO A 137 -13.65 -18.93 -9.04
N LYS A 138 -14.03 -20.03 -9.71
CA LYS A 138 -14.54 -20.04 -11.07
C LYS A 138 -15.94 -19.49 -10.96
N GLY A 139 -16.07 -18.17 -11.11
CA GLY A 139 -17.36 -17.53 -11.28
C GLY A 139 -17.85 -16.68 -10.10
N ALA A 140 -16.97 -15.96 -9.40
CA ALA A 140 -17.41 -14.65 -8.93
C ALA A 140 -17.29 -13.70 -10.13
N ALA A 141 -18.32 -13.67 -10.98
CA ALA A 141 -18.50 -12.56 -11.90
C ALA A 141 -18.32 -11.27 -11.09
N PRO A 142 -17.63 -10.24 -11.62
CA PRO A 142 -17.59 -8.94 -10.95
C PRO A 142 -19.03 -8.54 -10.70
N THR A 143 -19.46 -8.61 -9.44
CA THR A 143 -20.75 -8.03 -9.06
C THR A 143 -20.53 -6.55 -9.35
N ALA A 144 -21.12 -6.09 -10.44
CA ALA A 144 -21.09 -4.68 -10.77
C ALA A 144 -21.47 -3.91 -9.50
N PRO A 145 -20.73 -2.85 -9.14
CA PRO A 145 -21.14 -2.02 -8.02
C PRO A 145 -22.61 -1.65 -8.22
N PRO A 146 -23.45 -1.66 -7.16
CA PRO A 146 -24.84 -1.29 -7.30
C PRO A 146 -24.92 0.07 -7.99
N ALA A 147 -25.71 0.14 -9.06
CA ALA A 147 -25.90 1.38 -9.81
C ALA A 147 -26.33 2.49 -8.83
N PRO A 148 -25.77 3.71 -8.94
CA PRO A 148 -26.16 4.80 -8.08
C PRO A 148 -27.68 5.01 -8.18
N ALA A 149 -28.35 5.05 -7.02
CA ALA A 149 -29.79 5.26 -6.95
C ALA A 149 -30.15 6.56 -7.70
N ALA A 150 -31.08 6.47 -8.65
CA ALA A 150 -31.54 7.62 -9.39
C ALA A 150 -32.13 8.67 -8.44
N PRO A 151 -31.89 9.98 -8.66
CA PRO A 151 -32.43 11.03 -7.82
C PRO A 151 -33.97 11.03 -7.90
N ALA A 152 -34.63 11.09 -6.75
CA ALA A 152 -36.09 11.23 -6.68
C ALA A 152 -36.51 12.58 -7.29
N LYS A 153 -37.51 12.55 -8.19
CA LYS A 153 -38.14 13.78 -8.70
C LYS A 153 -38.92 14.48 -7.57
N PRO A 154 -38.89 15.82 -7.52
CA PRO A 154 -39.63 16.62 -6.54
C PRO A 154 -41.15 16.47 -6.71
#